data_AF-A0A743DCZ8-F1
#
_entry.id   AF-A0A743DCZ8-F1
#
_cell.length_a   1.000
_cell.length_b   1.000
_cell.length_c   1.000
_cell.angle_alpha   90.00
_cell.angle_beta   90.00
_cell.angle_gamma   90.00
#
_symmetry.space_group_name_H-M   'P 1'
#
loop_
_entity.id
_entity.type
_entity.pdbx_description
1 polymer ?
#
loop_
_entity_poly.entity_id
_entity_poly.type
_entity_poly.pdbx_seq_one_letter_code
_entity_poly.pdbx_strand_id
1 'polypeptide(L)'
;MSALSTTGHNDGITLHCLQSIAQLIPLSSAVFYRVNAYLKPEAYVLHNISNSTHQQYLEHFQPLDPLSPSRFGQQVITVATMTP
;
A
#
# COMPACT_ATOMS: atom_id res chain seq x y z
N MET A 1 -5.54 -2.31 -15.62
CA MET A 1 -6.47 -1.16 -15.44
C MET A 1 -6.52 -0.82 -13.96
N SER A 2 -6.26 0.43 -13.59
CA SER A 2 -6.25 0.89 -12.19
C SER A 2 -7.58 1.53 -11.85
N ALA A 3 -8.20 1.11 -10.75
CA ALA A 3 -9.40 1.74 -10.22
C ALA A 3 -8.99 2.81 -9.20
N LEU A 4 -9.46 4.05 -9.40
CA LEU A 4 -9.30 5.17 -8.47
C LEU A 4 -10.54 5.25 -7.58
N SER A 5 -10.36 5.47 -6.28
CA SER A 5 -11.45 5.83 -5.38
C SER A 5 -11.06 7.03 -4.50
N THR A 6 -11.81 8.11 -4.67
CA THR A 6 -11.97 9.33 -3.84
C THR A 6 -10.85 10.39 -3.79
N THR A 7 -10.98 11.33 -4.72
CA THR A 7 -10.61 12.76 -4.82
C THR A 7 -9.68 13.39 -3.77
N GLY A 8 -8.41 13.59 -4.16
CA GLY A 8 -7.53 14.62 -3.61
C GLY A 8 -6.29 14.87 -4.48
N HIS A 9 -5.69 16.07 -4.43
CA HIS A 9 -4.46 16.44 -5.15
C HIS A 9 -3.29 15.43 -5.03
N ASN A 10 -3.30 14.62 -3.96
CA ASN A 10 -2.31 13.58 -3.70
C ASN A 10 -2.44 12.33 -4.57
N ASP A 11 -3.57 12.12 -5.27
CA ASP A 11 -3.83 10.92 -6.07
C ASP A 11 -2.87 10.82 -7.27
N GLY A 12 -2.50 11.97 -7.84
CA GLY A 12 -1.53 12.04 -8.95
C GLY A 12 -0.15 11.53 -8.53
N ILE A 13 0.31 11.89 -7.32
CA ILE A 13 1.62 11.44 -6.81
C ILE A 13 1.59 9.94 -6.52
N THR A 14 0.51 9.44 -5.90
CA THR A 14 0.39 8.00 -5.61
C THR A 14 0.35 7.16 -6.88
N LEU A 15 -0.41 7.59 -7.88
CA LEU A 15 -0.48 6.90 -9.17
C LEU A 15 0.88 6.92 -9.89
N HIS A 16 1.54 8.08 -9.95
CA HIS A 16 2.86 8.19 -10.56
C HIS A 16 3.90 7.31 -9.87
N CYS A 17 3.91 7.27 -8.53
CA CYS A 17 4.83 6.44 -7.78
C CYS A 17 4.65 4.95 -8.11
N LEU A 18 3.40 4.47 -8.12
CA LEU A 18 3.09 3.09 -8.48
C LEU A 18 3.50 2.75 -9.91
N GLN A 19 3.28 3.67 -10.85
CA GLN A 19 3.69 3.52 -12.24
C GLN A 19 5.21 3.48 -12.41
N SER A 20 5.95 4.35 -11.70
CA SER A 20 7.42 4.34 -11.73
C SER A 20 7.98 3.02 -11.19
N ILE A 21 7.41 2.47 -10.12
CA ILE A 21 7.82 1.14 -9.61
C ILE A 21 7.49 0.04 -10.61
N ALA A 22 6.32 0.10 -11.24
CA ALA A 22 5.90 -0.87 -12.27
C ALA A 22 6.81 -0.87 -13.50
N GLN A 23 7.51 0.24 -13.79
CA GLN A 23 8.50 0.33 -14.86
C GLN A 23 9.85 -0.29 -14.48
N LEU A 24 10.18 -0.35 -13.18
CA LEU A 24 11.44 -0.89 -12.68
C LEU A 24 11.37 -2.40 -12.42
N ILE A 25 10.18 -2.89 -12.03
CA ILE A 25 9.96 -4.29 -11.67
C ILE A 25 8.66 -4.73 -12.33
N PRO A 26 8.60 -5.89 -13.02
CA PRO A 26 7.37 -6.38 -13.61
C PRO A 26 6.35 -6.73 -12.51
N LEU A 27 5.46 -5.78 -12.21
CA LEU A 27 4.37 -5.95 -11.26
C LEU A 27 3.20 -6.67 -11.93
N SER A 28 2.81 -7.84 -11.42
CA SER A 28 1.61 -8.54 -11.86
C SER A 28 0.35 -7.94 -11.24
N SER A 29 0.37 -7.62 -9.94
CA SER A 29 -0.71 -6.96 -9.19
C SER A 29 -0.12 -6.23 -7.99
N ALA A 30 -0.68 -5.08 -7.63
CA ALA A 30 -0.25 -4.32 -6.47
C ALA A 30 -1.36 -3.42 -5.91
N VAL A 31 -1.25 -3.10 -4.62
CA VAL A 31 -2.03 -2.05 -3.98
C VAL A 31 -1.07 -1.10 -3.26
N PHE A 32 -1.26 0.19 -3.46
CA PHE A 32 -0.54 1.22 -2.72
C PHE A 32 -1.49 1.83 -1.70
N TYR A 33 -1.16 1.76 -0.41
CA TYR A 33 -1.94 2.36 0.66
C TYR A 33 -1.28 3.63 1.18
N ARG A 34 -2.08 4.69 1.36
CA ARG A 34 -1.72 5.81 2.23
C ARG A 34 -2.22 5.50 3.63
N VAL A 35 -1.30 5.43 4.59
CA VAL A 35 -1.60 5.20 6.00
C VAL A 35 -1.59 6.50 6.78
N ASN A 36 -2.41 6.57 7.83
CA ASN A 36 -2.42 7.70 8.75
C ASN A 36 -1.44 7.52 9.92
N ALA A 37 -1.43 8.48 10.84
CA ALA A 37 -0.59 8.47 12.04
C ALA A 37 -0.84 7.24 12.95
N TYR A 38 -1.99 6.57 12.82
CA TYR A 38 -2.33 5.35 13.55
C TYR A 38 -2.04 4.07 12.75
N LEU A 39 -1.28 4.18 11.65
CA LEU A 39 -0.95 3.08 10.75
C LEU A 39 -2.19 2.37 10.17
N LYS A 40 -3.30 3.11 10.01
CA LYS A 40 -4.51 2.63 9.34
C LYS A 40 -4.54 3.13 7.89
N PRO A 41 -4.86 2.27 6.91
CA PRO A 41 -5.06 2.71 5.53
C PRO A 41 -6.25 3.68 5.43
N GLU A 42 -6.06 4.82 4.79
CA GLU A 42 -7.12 5.83 4.54
C GLU A 42 -7.44 6.00 3.06
N ALA A 43 -6.45 5.78 2.19
CA ALA A 43 -6.61 5.85 0.75
C ALA A 43 -5.80 4.74 0.08
N TYR A 44 -6.23 4.33 -1.13
CA TYR A 44 -5.56 3.27 -1.86
C TYR A 44 -5.61 3.48 -3.38
N VAL A 45 -4.59 2.97 -4.08
CA VAL A 45 -4.58 2.84 -5.53
C VAL A 45 -4.34 1.38 -5.88
N LEU A 46 -5.22 0.83 -6.72
CA LEU A 46 -5.12 -0.54 -7.19
C LEU A 46 -4.42 -0.61 -8.54
N HIS A 47 -3.54 -1.59 -8.70
CA HIS A 47 -2.95 -1.96 -9.98
C HIS A 47 -3.22 -3.44 -10.25
N ASN A 48 -4.04 -3.71 -11.27
CA ASN A 48 -4.40 -5.07 -11.68
C ASN A 48 -4.96 -5.94 -10.54
N ILE A 49 -5.69 -5.31 -9.62
CA ILE A 49 -6.52 -5.94 -8.58
C ILE A 49 -7.94 -5.42 -8.79
N SER A 50 -8.92 -6.32 -8.79
CA SER A 50 -10.33 -5.94 -8.92
C SER A 50 -10.82 -5.28 -7.63
N ASN A 51 -11.78 -4.36 -7.75
CA ASN A 51 -12.41 -3.75 -6.58
C ASN A 51 -13.07 -4.80 -5.67
N SER A 52 -13.66 -5.86 -6.23
CA SER A 52 -14.30 -6.92 -5.45
C SER A 52 -13.29 -7.74 -4.65
N THR A 53 -12.14 -8.10 -5.24
CA THR A 53 -11.06 -8.79 -4.53
C THR A 53 -10.50 -7.91 -3.41
N HIS A 54 -10.30 -6.62 -3.68
CA HIS A 54 -9.85 -5.67 -2.67
C HIS A 54 -10.86 -5.49 -1.53
N GLN A 55 -12.15 -5.44 -1.85
CA GLN A 55 -13.20 -5.36 -0.84
C GLN A 55 -13.25 -6.60 0.05
N GLN A 56 -13.15 -7.80 -0.54
CA GLN A 56 -13.03 -9.04 0.23
C GLN A 56 -11.80 -9.03 1.14
N TYR A 57 -10.67 -8.50 0.64
CA TYR A 57 -9.47 -8.31 1.45
C TYR A 57 -9.75 -7.42 2.66
N LEU A 58 -10.35 -6.24 2.47
CA LEU A 58 -10.64 -5.33 3.58
C LEU A 58 -11.59 -5.92 4.62
N GLU A 59 -12.61 -6.66 4.18
CA GLU A 59 -13.65 -7.21 5.05
C GLU A 59 -13.17 -8.44 5.85
N HIS A 60 -12.35 -9.30 5.25
CA HIS A 60 -12.06 -10.62 5.81
C HIS A 60 -10.57 -10.88 6.09
N PHE A 61 -9.67 -10.29 5.29
CA PHE A 61 -8.26 -10.70 5.28
C PHE A 61 -7.30 -9.65 5.82
N GLN A 62 -7.66 -8.36 5.84
CA GLN A 62 -6.84 -7.28 6.40
C GLN A 62 -6.41 -7.54 7.86
N PRO A 63 -7.27 -8.06 8.76
CA PRO A 63 -6.84 -8.39 10.12
C PRO A 63 -5.81 -9.53 10.18
N LEU A 64 -5.81 -10.41 9.18
CA LEU A 64 -4.93 -11.57 9.09
C LEU A 64 -3.61 -11.27 8.35
N ASP A 65 -3.51 -10.10 7.71
CA ASP A 65 -2.35 -9.73 6.91
C ASP A 65 -1.10 -9.56 7.78
N PRO A 66 -0.03 -10.37 7.57
CA PRO A 66 1.22 -10.21 8.29
C PRO A 66 1.94 -8.91 7.93
N LEU A 67 1.65 -8.34 6.76
CA LEU A 67 2.21 -7.08 6.26
C LEU A 67 1.35 -5.87 6.61
N SER A 68 0.36 -6.03 7.48
CA SER A 68 -0.47 -4.91 7.92
C SER A 68 0.40 -3.84 8.62
N PRO A 69 0.30 -2.55 8.23
CA PRO A 69 1.14 -1.47 8.76
C PRO A 69 1.12 -1.38 10.29
N SER A 70 -0.03 -1.66 10.91
CA SER A 70 -0.20 -1.67 12.37
C SER A 70 0.72 -2.65 13.11
N ARG A 71 1.22 -3.69 12.43
CA ARG A 71 2.15 -4.68 12.99
C ARG A 71 3.59 -4.20 13.05
N PHE A 72 3.96 -3.18 12.26
CA PHE A 72 5.32 -2.64 12.24
C PHE A 72 5.53 -1.49 13.24
N GLY A 73 4.45 -0.87 13.73
CA GLY A 73 4.53 0.28 14.66
C GLY A 73 5.12 -0.02 16.03
N GLN A 74 5.31 -1.29 16.38
CA GLN A 74 5.86 -1.73 17.68
C GLN A 74 7.26 -2.33 17.60
N GLN A 75 7.87 -2.40 16.41
CA GLN A 75 9.23 -2.92 16.30
C GLN A 75 10.22 -1.83 16.71
N VAL A 76 10.99 -2.08 17.77
CA VAL A 76 12.24 -1.38 18.02
C VAL A 76 13.10 -1.65 16.80
N ILE A 77 13.19 -0.69 15.88
CA ILE A 77 14.04 -0.79 14.71
C ILE A 77 15.47 -0.72 15.24
N THR A 78 16.09 -1.88 15.43
CA THR A 78 17.55 -1.95 15.61
C THR A 78 18.17 -1.59 14.27
N VAL A 79 18.45 -0.30 14.08
CA VAL A 79 19.20 0.18 12.92
C VAL A 79 20.61 -0.39 13.04
N ALA A 80 20.92 -1.39 12.22
CA ALA A 80 22.29 -1.86 12.07
C ALA A 80 23.04 -0.83 11.22
N THR A 81 23.86 0.00 11.86
CA THR A 81 24.81 0.86 11.17
C THR A 81 25.94 0.02 10.58
N MET A 82 26.03 -0.05 9.26
CA MET A 82 27.24 -0.53 8.59
C MET A 82 28.26 0.61 8.61
N THR A 83 29.27 0.52 9.47
CA THR A 83 30.46 1.36 9.38
C THR A 83 31.28 0.94 8.15
N PRO A 84 31.83 1.90 7.38
CA PRO A 84 32.62 1.62 6.18
C PRO A 84 33.89 0.83 6.47
#